data_AF-A0A935SIJ4-F1
#
_entry.id   AF-A0A935SIJ4-F1
#
_cell.length_a   1.000
_cell.length_b   1.000
_cell.length_c   1.000
_cell.angle_alpha   90.00
_cell.angle_beta   90.00
_cell.angle_gamma   90.00
#
_symmetry.space_group_name_H-M   'P 1'
#
loop_
_entity.id
_entity.type
_entity.pdbx_description
1 polymer ?
#
loop_
_entity_poly.entity_id
_entity_poly.type
_entity_poly.pdbx_seq_one_letter_code
_entity_poly.pdbx_strand_id
1 'polypeptide(L)'
;MKYENEVYDKIDLVNSVLENLNVASLETNRDFIIDKSYYQEHYVKFLLQKPNCIELQLIFINNAIQINIDRTNETFEWSDKQIQKNINEVKGFIKMLFTSTIKVEYCGFNYTKIYFYDVSGNCVKNLKYVTGLYLKFGCKIKEYKPIYSK
;
A
#
# COMPACT_ATOMS: atom_id res chain seq x y z
N MET A 1 19.33 -14.24 0.83
CA MET A 1 18.64 -13.84 -0.42
C MET A 1 19.50 -12.80 -1.10
N LYS A 2 19.48 -12.69 -2.43
CA LYS A 2 20.23 -11.66 -3.16
C LYS A 2 19.28 -11.05 -4.19
N TYR A 3 18.80 -9.84 -3.90
CA TYR A 3 18.15 -8.97 -4.88
C TYR A 3 19.20 -8.04 -5.50
N GLU A 4 18.84 -7.37 -6.59
CA GLU A 4 19.60 -6.19 -7.02
C GLU A 4 19.54 -5.08 -5.97
N ASN A 5 20.58 -4.23 -5.95
CA ASN A 5 20.69 -3.14 -4.98
C ASN A 5 19.48 -2.21 -5.05
N GLU A 6 18.96 -1.96 -6.25
CA GLU A 6 17.82 -1.09 -6.49
C GLU A 6 16.54 -1.61 -5.83
N VAL A 7 16.36 -2.93 -5.76
CA VAL A 7 15.22 -3.55 -5.06
C VAL A 7 15.43 -3.46 -3.55
N TYR A 8 16.66 -3.69 -3.06
CA TYR A 8 16.99 -3.49 -1.65
C TYR A 8 16.75 -2.07 -1.18
N ASP A 9 17.20 -1.05 -1.92
CA ASP A 9 17.01 0.36 -1.58
C ASP A 9 15.53 0.71 -1.38
N LYS A 10 14.67 0.11 -2.20
CA LYS A 10 13.22 0.32 -2.15
C LYS A 10 12.57 -0.43 -0.98
N ILE A 11 13.05 -1.64 -0.66
CA ILE A 11 12.65 -2.37 0.55
C ILE A 11 13.08 -1.58 1.80
N ASP A 12 14.31 -1.08 1.83
CA ASP A 12 14.86 -0.27 2.92
C ASP A 12 14.09 1.04 3.12
N LEU A 13 13.59 1.64 2.04
CA LEU A 13 12.69 2.78 2.13
C LEU A 13 11.44 2.44 2.95
N VAL A 14 10.77 1.31 2.67
CA VAL A 14 9.58 0.87 3.41
C VAL A 14 9.95 0.43 4.83
N ASN A 15 11.04 -0.31 4.99
CA ASN A 15 11.54 -0.73 6.30
C ASN A 15 11.85 0.45 7.21
N SER A 16 12.40 1.55 6.67
CA SER A 16 12.62 2.78 7.45
C SER A 16 11.31 3.39 7.95
N VAL A 17 10.20 3.22 7.22
CA VAL A 17 8.87 3.66 7.70
C VAL A 17 8.35 2.74 8.80
N LEU A 18 8.53 1.42 8.66
CA LEU A 18 8.15 0.43 9.68
C LEU A 18 8.96 0.62 10.98
N GLU A 19 10.26 0.87 10.87
CA GLU A 19 11.15 1.16 12.00
C GLU A 19 10.68 2.41 12.76
N ASN A 20 10.32 3.48 12.04
CA ASN A 20 9.73 4.69 12.64
C ASN A 20 8.36 4.46 13.31
N LEU A 21 7.74 3.31 13.10
CA LEU A 21 6.51 2.86 13.76
C LEU A 21 6.78 1.80 14.84
N ASN A 22 8.05 1.50 15.15
CA ASN A 22 8.47 0.41 16.03
C ASN A 22 7.97 -0.97 15.58
N VAL A 23 7.90 -1.20 14.27
CA VAL A 23 7.47 -2.45 13.66
C VAL A 23 8.66 -3.14 13.01
N ALA A 24 8.68 -4.48 13.05
CA ALA A 24 9.70 -5.29 12.38
C ALA A 24 9.76 -5.03 10.87
N SER A 25 10.94 -5.22 10.27
CA SER A 25 11.15 -5.09 8.82
C SER A 25 10.29 -6.07 8.03
N LEU A 26 9.99 -5.78 6.76
CA LEU A 26 9.15 -6.62 5.90
C LEU A 26 9.57 -8.10 5.88
N GLU A 27 10.87 -8.37 5.92
CA GLU A 27 11.44 -9.72 5.87
C GLU A 27 11.25 -10.51 7.16
N THR A 28 11.13 -9.81 8.29
CA THR A 28 11.01 -10.42 9.64
C THR A 28 9.62 -10.26 10.25
N ASN A 29 8.78 -9.44 9.62
CA ASN A 29 7.43 -9.13 10.08
C ASN A 29 6.45 -10.23 9.69
N ARG A 30 5.82 -10.83 10.71
CA ARG A 30 4.87 -11.94 10.55
C ARG A 30 3.57 -11.54 9.86
N ASP A 31 3.27 -10.24 9.80
CA ASP A 31 2.10 -9.73 9.09
C ASP A 31 2.31 -9.72 7.57
N PHE A 32 3.53 -9.98 7.07
CA PHE A 32 3.83 -10.03 5.64
C PHE A 32 4.36 -11.40 5.22
N ILE A 33 3.97 -11.82 4.01
CA ILE A 33 4.55 -12.98 3.34
C ILE A 33 5.07 -12.59 1.97
N ILE A 34 6.14 -13.25 1.53
CA ILE A 34 6.65 -13.09 0.16
C ILE A 34 5.84 -14.01 -0.76
N ASP A 35 5.31 -13.46 -1.85
CA ASP A 35 4.70 -14.23 -2.95
C ASP A 35 5.80 -14.95 -3.74
N LYS A 36 6.01 -16.22 -3.42
CA LYS A 36 7.07 -17.04 -4.05
C LYS A 36 6.82 -17.36 -5.52
N SER A 37 5.60 -17.14 -6.02
CA SER A 37 5.23 -17.48 -7.40
C SER A 37 5.90 -16.56 -8.44
N TYR A 38 6.31 -15.37 -8.01
CA TYR A 38 6.87 -14.32 -8.87
C TYR A 38 8.28 -13.88 -8.45
N TYR A 39 8.97 -14.68 -7.63
CA TYR A 39 10.24 -14.31 -7.02
C TYR A 39 11.40 -14.32 -8.03
N GLN A 40 11.94 -13.14 -8.36
CA GLN A 40 13.08 -12.95 -9.27
C GLN A 40 14.06 -11.91 -8.69
N GLU A 41 15.31 -11.83 -9.18
CA GLU A 41 16.32 -10.89 -8.65
C GLU A 41 15.88 -9.41 -8.73
N HIS A 42 15.08 -9.09 -9.75
CA HIS A 42 14.59 -7.75 -10.07
C HIS A 42 13.16 -7.49 -9.55
N TYR A 43 12.56 -8.47 -8.86
CA TYR A 43 11.15 -8.42 -8.48
C TYR A 43 10.90 -9.17 -7.17
N VAL A 44 10.29 -8.47 -6.21
CA VAL A 44 9.73 -9.12 -5.02
C VAL A 44 8.39 -8.50 -4.66
N LYS A 45 7.46 -9.36 -4.25
CA LYS A 45 6.11 -8.99 -3.84
C LYS A 45 5.83 -9.47 -2.42
N PHE A 46 5.48 -8.55 -1.55
CA PHE A 46 5.01 -8.81 -0.19
C PHE A 46 3.50 -8.66 -0.13
N LEU A 47 2.83 -9.63 0.49
CA LEU A 47 1.39 -9.66 0.72
C LEU A 47 1.14 -9.46 2.21
N LEU A 48 0.25 -8.54 2.57
CA LEU A 48 -0.21 -8.41 3.94
C LEU A 48 -1.13 -9.60 4.30
N GLN A 49 -0.82 -10.26 5.42
CA GLN A 49 -1.53 -11.39 6.02
C GLN A 49 -2.07 -11.02 7.40
N LYS A 50 -2.74 -9.87 7.49
CA LYS A 50 -3.32 -9.37 8.74
C LYS A 50 -4.85 -9.36 8.68
N PRO A 51 -5.55 -10.06 9.57
CA PRO A 51 -7.01 -10.10 9.55
C PRO A 51 -7.59 -8.73 9.92
N ASN A 52 -8.77 -8.41 9.35
CA ASN A 52 -9.50 -7.16 9.57
C ASN A 52 -8.76 -5.88 9.12
N CYS A 53 -7.73 -6.03 8.29
CA CYS A 53 -7.05 -4.94 7.61
C CYS A 53 -7.37 -4.94 6.11
N ILE A 54 -7.09 -3.82 5.46
CA ILE A 54 -7.23 -3.68 4.00
C ILE A 54 -6.30 -4.70 3.30
N GLU A 55 -6.74 -5.28 2.18
CA GLU A 55 -5.82 -6.06 1.36
C GLU A 55 -4.73 -5.13 0.81
N LEU A 56 -3.47 -5.50 1.03
CA LEU A 56 -2.32 -4.70 0.66
C LEU A 56 -1.24 -5.59 0.03
N GLN A 57 -0.73 -5.15 -1.11
CA GLN A 57 0.41 -5.77 -1.77
C GLN A 57 1.47 -4.70 -2.01
N LEU A 58 2.71 -5.00 -1.61
CA LEU A 58 3.88 -4.16 -1.87
C LEU A 58 4.75 -4.89 -2.88
N ILE A 59 4.95 -4.27 -4.03
CA ILE A 59 5.68 -4.84 -5.16
C ILE A 59 6.89 -3.95 -5.42
N PHE A 60 8.07 -4.57 -5.38
CA PHE A 60 9.35 -3.92 -5.60
C PHE A 60 9.92 -4.45 -6.90
N ILE A 61 10.11 -3.56 -7.86
CA ILE A 61 10.63 -3.84 -9.19
C ILE A 61 11.92 -3.04 -9.36
N ASN A 62 12.83 -3.42 -10.23
CA ASN A 62 14.12 -2.73 -10.40
C ASN A 62 14.01 -1.19 -10.48
N ASN A 63 12.99 -0.65 -11.17
CA ASN A 63 12.85 0.76 -11.47
C ASN A 63 11.69 1.47 -10.74
N ALA A 64 10.92 0.74 -9.92
CA ALA A 64 9.72 1.28 -9.29
C ALA A 64 9.32 0.56 -8.00
N ILE A 65 8.58 1.28 -7.15
CA ILE A 65 7.75 0.70 -6.09
C ILE A 65 6.29 0.78 -6.54
N GLN A 66 5.60 -0.35 -6.45
CA GLN A 66 4.19 -0.50 -6.73
C GLN A 66 3.44 -0.91 -5.46
N ILE A 67 2.31 -0.25 -5.17
CA ILE A 67 1.44 -0.58 -4.03
C ILE A 67 0.02 -0.78 -4.54
N ASN A 68 -0.53 -1.97 -4.30
CA ASN A 68 -1.92 -2.30 -4.62
C ASN A 68 -2.74 -2.32 -3.34
N ILE A 69 -3.92 -1.70 -3.35
CA ILE A 69 -4.82 -1.61 -2.21
C ILE A 69 -6.19 -2.16 -2.62
N ASP A 70 -6.66 -3.23 -1.98
CA ASP A 70 -8.04 -3.73 -2.06
C ASP A 70 -8.71 -3.72 -3.44
N ARG A 71 -8.56 -4.82 -4.19
CA ARG A 71 -9.22 -5.08 -5.49
C ARG A 71 -9.16 -3.95 -6.52
N THR A 72 -8.46 -2.84 -6.26
CA THR A 72 -8.31 -1.78 -7.23
C THR A 72 -7.36 -2.28 -8.29
N ASN A 73 -7.81 -2.25 -9.54
CA ASN A 73 -6.95 -2.46 -10.70
C ASN A 73 -5.94 -1.30 -10.87
N GLU A 74 -5.97 -0.28 -10.01
CA GLU A 74 -4.98 0.79 -9.98
C GLU A 74 -3.91 0.51 -8.91
N THR A 75 -2.67 0.62 -9.39
CA THR A 75 -1.43 0.48 -8.63
C THR A 75 -0.89 1.88 -8.34
N PHE A 76 -0.52 2.16 -7.09
CA PHE A 76 0.32 3.31 -6.79
C PHE A 76 1.74 2.98 -7.20
N GLU A 77 2.22 3.64 -8.24
CA GLU A 77 3.56 3.42 -8.74
C GLU A 77 4.40 4.69 -8.61
N TRP A 78 5.58 4.54 -8.01
CA TRP A 78 6.64 5.54 -8.08
C TRP A 78 7.87 4.94 -8.73
N SER A 79 8.29 5.53 -9.84
CA SER A 79 9.61 5.28 -10.42
C SER A 79 10.72 5.81 -9.51
N ASP A 80 11.94 5.29 -9.69
CA ASP A 80 13.11 5.74 -8.92
C ASP A 80 13.35 7.25 -8.98
N LYS A 81 13.12 7.85 -10.16
CA LYS A 81 13.23 9.31 -10.33
C LYS A 81 12.22 10.07 -9.47
N GLN A 82 10.99 9.55 -9.35
CA GLN A 82 9.95 10.15 -8.51
C GLN A 82 10.26 9.96 -7.02
N ILE A 83 10.78 8.78 -6.64
CA ILE A 83 11.20 8.48 -5.27
C ILE A 83 12.32 9.43 -4.84
N GLN A 84 13.36 9.59 -5.67
CA GLN A 84 14.48 10.48 -5.38
C GLN A 84 14.04 11.94 -5.22
N LYS A 85 13.11 12.40 -6.07
CA LYS A 85 12.62 13.79 -6.02
C LYS A 85 11.71 14.06 -4.82
N ASN A 86 10.90 13.08 -4.40
CA ASN A 86 9.81 13.27 -3.45
C ASN A 86 9.85 12.27 -2.28
N ILE A 87 11.04 11.87 -1.82
CA ILE A 87 11.22 10.79 -0.83
C ILE A 87 10.33 10.95 0.42
N ASN A 88 10.23 12.16 0.97
CA ASN A 88 9.45 12.42 2.17
C ASN A 88 7.94 12.28 1.94
N GLU A 89 7.46 12.63 0.75
CA GLU A 89 6.07 12.44 0.36
C GLU A 89 5.74 10.95 0.23
N VAL A 90 6.64 10.18 -0.41
CA VAL A 90 6.50 8.72 -0.56
C VAL A 90 6.48 8.06 0.83
N LYS A 91 7.43 8.38 1.71
CA LYS A 91 7.44 7.88 3.09
C LYS A 91 6.19 8.31 3.86
N GLY A 92 5.72 9.54 3.68
CA GLY A 92 4.49 10.04 4.29
C GLY A 92 3.26 9.26 3.85
N PHE A 93 3.15 8.95 2.56
CA PHE A 93 2.07 8.12 2.03
C PHE A 93 2.12 6.68 2.57
N ILE A 94 3.29 6.03 2.57
CA ILE A 94 3.47 4.68 3.11
C ILE A 94 3.12 4.64 4.61
N LYS A 95 3.55 5.66 5.37
CA LYS A 95 3.19 5.78 6.78
C LYS A 95 1.68 5.89 6.97
N MET A 96 1.03 6.78 6.21
CA MET A 96 -0.42 6.96 6.23
C MET A 96 -1.14 5.64 5.90
N LEU A 97 -0.66 4.89 4.91
CA LEU A 97 -1.21 3.59 4.55
C LEU A 97 -1.20 2.60 5.72
N PHE A 98 -0.13 2.59 6.52
CA PHE A 98 -0.01 1.70 7.66
C PHE A 98 -0.81 2.14 8.89
N THR A 99 -0.96 3.46 9.11
CA THR A 99 -1.52 3.99 10.37
C THR A 99 -2.96 4.49 10.27
N SER A 100 -3.49 4.67 9.06
CA SER A 100 -4.84 5.22 8.89
C SER A 100 -5.91 4.15 9.01
N THR A 101 -7.07 4.55 9.54
CA THR A 101 -8.31 3.81 9.32
C THR A 101 -8.72 4.00 7.87
N ILE A 102 -8.98 2.92 7.15
CA ILE A 102 -9.29 2.97 5.72
C ILE A 102 -10.76 2.63 5.53
N LYS A 103 -11.52 3.54 4.90
CA LYS A 103 -12.88 3.25 4.46
C LYS A 103 -12.90 3.10 2.95
N VAL A 104 -13.53 2.03 2.47
CA VAL A 104 -13.71 1.79 1.05
C VAL A 104 -15.20 1.81 0.71
N GLU A 105 -15.57 2.66 -0.22
CA GLU A 105 -16.91 2.79 -0.78
C GLU A 105 -16.91 2.22 -2.19
N TYR A 106 -17.57 1.07 -2.39
CA TYR A 106 -17.78 0.48 -3.70
C TYR A 106 -19.17 0.84 -4.21
N CYS A 107 -19.26 1.57 -5.33
CA CYS A 107 -20.53 1.92 -5.96
C CYS A 107 -20.65 1.16 -7.29
N GLY A 108 -21.45 0.09 -7.32
CA GLY A 108 -21.48 -0.83 -8.45
C GLY A 108 -20.13 -1.53 -8.67
N PHE A 109 -19.82 -1.88 -9.92
CA PHE A 109 -18.59 -2.61 -10.28
C PHE A 109 -17.43 -1.70 -10.69
N ASN A 110 -17.74 -0.47 -11.09
CA ASN A 110 -16.84 0.40 -11.84
C ASN A 110 -16.35 1.60 -11.05
N TYR A 111 -16.70 1.70 -9.77
CA TYR A 111 -16.43 2.89 -9.00
C TYR A 111 -16.08 2.55 -7.56
N THR A 112 -14.87 2.94 -7.16
CA THR A 112 -14.37 2.74 -5.81
C THR A 112 -13.81 4.05 -5.28
N LYS A 113 -14.16 4.43 -4.05
CA LYS A 113 -13.44 5.45 -3.33
C LYS A 113 -12.78 4.86 -2.10
N ILE A 114 -11.56 5.30 -1.84
CA ILE A 114 -10.81 4.92 -0.65
C ILE A 114 -10.53 6.20 0.15
N TYR A 115 -10.87 6.19 1.43
CA TYR A 115 -10.68 7.30 2.34
C TYR A 115 -9.72 6.87 3.45
N PHE A 116 -8.74 7.71 3.75
CA PHE A 116 -7.78 7.51 4.83
C PHE A 116 -8.10 8.49 5.95
N TYR A 117 -8.37 7.95 7.13
CA TYR A 117 -8.64 8.72 8.33
C TYR A 117 -7.46 8.60 9.29
N ASP A 118 -6.98 9.74 9.79
CA ASP A 118 -5.96 9.76 10.83
C ASP A 118 -6.50 9.30 12.19
N VAL A 119 -5.63 9.24 13.19
CA VAL A 119 -5.98 8.85 14.56
C VAL A 119 -6.98 9.79 15.24
N SER A 120 -7.13 11.02 14.74
CA SER A 120 -8.11 12.00 15.24
C SER A 120 -9.46 11.87 14.53
N GLY A 121 -9.58 10.97 13.56
CA GLY A 121 -10.78 10.79 12.75
C GLY A 121 -10.91 11.78 11.59
N ASN A 122 -9.87 12.55 11.26
CA ASN A 122 -9.90 13.46 10.12
C ASN A 122 -9.57 12.71 8.83
N CYS A 123 -10.34 12.96 7.77
CA CYS A 123 -10.04 12.44 6.44
C CYS A 123 -8.83 13.19 5.85
N VAL A 124 -7.65 12.56 5.87
CA VAL A 124 -6.40 13.18 5.40
C VAL A 124 -6.13 12.96 3.92
N LYS A 125 -6.72 11.92 3.33
CA LYS A 125 -6.63 11.64 1.89
C LYS A 125 -7.84 10.88 1.41
N ASN A 126 -8.27 11.14 0.18
CA ASN A 126 -9.21 10.29 -0.52
C ASN A 126 -8.68 9.98 -1.92
N LEU A 127 -9.08 8.82 -2.43
CA LEU A 127 -8.77 8.30 -3.74
C LEU A 127 -10.08 7.95 -4.41
N LYS A 128 -10.14 8.13 -5.72
CA LYS A 128 -11.31 7.86 -6.53
C LYS A 128 -10.89 7.10 -7.77
N TYR A 129 -11.51 5.96 -7.98
CA TYR A 129 -11.25 5.05 -9.07
C TYR A 129 -12.51 4.86 -9.88
N VAL A 130 -12.39 4.99 -11.21
CA VAL A 130 -13.50 4.78 -12.15
C VAL A 130 -13.02 3.93 -13.31
N THR A 131 -13.56 2.73 -13.47
CA THR A 131 -13.25 1.85 -14.59
C THR A 131 -14.43 1.83 -15.58
N GLY A 132 -14.27 2.44 -16.74
CA GLY A 132 -15.31 2.45 -17.78
C GLY A 132 -16.54 3.30 -17.45
N LEU A 133 -17.70 2.94 -18.03
CA LEU A 133 -18.96 3.67 -17.83
C LEU A 133 -19.52 3.41 -16.44
N TYR A 134 -19.81 4.48 -15.70
CA TYR A 134 -20.37 4.43 -14.36
C TYR A 134 -21.84 4.86 -14.36
N LEU A 135 -22.69 4.00 -13.80
CA LEU A 135 -24.06 4.32 -13.39
C LEU A 135 -24.11 4.18 -11.86
N LYS A 136 -24.68 5.19 -11.19
CA LYS A 136 -24.72 5.28 -9.72
C LYS A 136 -25.72 4.28 -9.15
N PHE A 137 -25.31 3.02 -9.05
CA PHE A 137 -26.02 1.99 -8.30
C PHE A 137 -25.52 1.95 -6.85
N GLY A 138 -26.37 1.50 -5.92
CA GLY A 138 -26.16 1.58 -4.47
C GLY A 138 -24.73 1.23 -4.01
N CYS A 139 -24.22 2.00 -3.05
CA CYS A 139 -22.85 1.88 -2.57
C CYS A 139 -22.78 0.98 -1.33
N LYS A 140 -21.76 0.14 -1.27
CA LYS A 140 -21.40 -0.64 -0.07
C LYS A 140 -20.16 -0.04 0.55
N ILE A 141 -20.19 0.15 1.87
CA ILE A 141 -19.06 0.69 2.62
C ILE A 141 -18.44 -0.44 3.44
N LYS A 142 -17.11 -0.53 3.39
CA LYS A 142 -16.31 -1.33 4.32
C LYS A 142 -15.32 -0.42 5.03
N GLU A 143 -15.06 -0.74 6.28
CA GLU A 143 -14.08 -0.04 7.11
C GLU A 143 -13.05 -1.05 7.60
N TYR A 144 -11.79 -0.67 7.49
CA TYR A 144 -10.63 -1.46 7.85
C TYR A 144 -9.84 -0.71 8.91
N LYS A 145 -9.44 -1.44 9.95
CA LYS A 145 -8.61 -0.87 11.02
C LYS A 145 -7.20 -0.58 10.49
N PRO A 146 -6.48 0.37 11.11
CA PRO A 146 -5.06 0.56 10.84
C PRO A 146 -4.29 -0.76 10.92
N ILE A 147 -3.30 -0.92 10.04
CA ILE A 147 -2.41 -2.09 10.07
C ILE A 147 -1.57 -2.04 11.34
N TYR A 148 -1.06 -0.85 11.68
CA TYR A 148 -0.28 -0.61 12.90
C TYR A 148 -0.87 0.57 13.68
N SER A 149 -0.99 0.38 14.98
CA SER A 149 -1.30 1.49 15.91
C SER A 149 0.01 2.20 16.23
N LYS A 150 -0.03 3.53 16.23
CA LYS A 150 1.09 4.37 16.63
C LYS A 150 1.18 4.46 18.15
#